data_AF-A0A370TUA0-F1
#
_entry.id   AF-A0A370TUA0-F1
#
_cell.length_a   1.000
_cell.length_b   1.000
_cell.length_c   1.000
_cell.angle_alpha   90.00
_cell.angle_beta   90.00
_cell.angle_gamma   90.00
#
_symmetry.space_group_name_H-M   'P 1'
#
loop_
_entity.id
_entity.type
_entity.pdbx_description
1 polymer ?
#
loop_
_entity_poly.entity_id
_entity_poly.type
_entity_poly.pdbx_seq_one_letter_code
_entity_poly.pdbx_strand_id
1 'polypeptide(L)'
;MLVGILDSSTFTKFEQLEAEDPSARKEVDGYKIYMSRAMPLSSRKPVLSDLSEARLGDFEQTDFIMPDLYRAPEVALGMQWSHPVDIWGLGMVIWDLFEGTGSLKRKKKTAITLSECSLQR
;
A
#
# COMPACT_ATOMS: atom_id res chain seq x y z
N MET A 1 1.64 6.45 -2.38
CA MET A 1 2.26 7.68 -1.81
C MET A 1 3.72 7.41 -1.52
N LEU A 2 4.62 8.20 -2.11
CA LEU A 2 6.05 8.15 -1.86
C LEU A 2 6.45 9.33 -0.96
N VAL A 3 7.26 9.06 0.05
CA VAL A 3 7.81 10.08 0.94
C VAL A 3 9.32 10.15 0.69
N GLY A 4 9.80 11.29 0.19
CA GLY A 4 11.22 11.43 -0.16
C GLY A 4 12.11 11.46 1.07
N ILE A 5 13.28 10.83 1.05
CA ILE A 5 14.20 10.83 2.20
C ILE A 5 15.14 12.06 2.12
N LEU A 6 15.34 12.74 3.25
CA LEU A 6 16.22 13.92 3.33
C LEU A 6 17.65 13.56 3.73
N ASP A 7 17.79 12.58 4.62
CA ASP A 7 19.04 12.22 5.25
C ASP A 7 19.47 10.83 4.82
N SER A 8 20.65 10.74 4.18
CA SER A 8 21.26 9.48 3.78
C SER A 8 21.59 8.57 4.97
N SER A 9 21.74 9.13 6.18
CA SER A 9 21.94 8.34 7.41
C SER A 9 20.79 7.36 7.68
N THR A 10 19.60 7.64 7.15
CA THR A 10 18.43 6.75 7.24
C THR A 10 18.71 5.41 6.57
N PHE A 11 19.40 5.41 5.42
CA PHE A 11 19.76 4.19 4.71
C PHE A 11 20.86 3.42 5.44
N THR A 12 21.86 4.13 6.00
CA THR A 12 22.92 3.50 6.79
C THR A 12 22.35 2.80 8.02
N LYS A 13 21.41 3.44 8.73
CA LYS A 13 20.70 2.82 9.86
C LYS A 13 19.89 1.62 9.40
N PHE A 14 19.22 1.71 8.26
CA PHE A 14 18.44 0.60 7.71
C PHE A 14 19.33 -0.60 7.36
N GLU A 15 20.49 -0.36 6.74
CA GLU A 15 21.48 -1.39 6.43
C GLU A 15 22.03 -2.05 7.71
N GLN A 16 22.36 -1.25 8.73
CA GLN A 16 22.78 -1.77 10.04
C GLN A 16 21.69 -2.63 10.68
N LEU A 17 20.45 -2.18 10.67
CA LEU A 17 19.31 -2.95 11.20
C LEU A 17 19.08 -4.25 10.42
N GLU A 18 19.33 -4.28 9.11
CA GLU A 18 19.23 -5.51 8.30
C GLU A 18 20.40 -6.46 8.54
N ALA A 19 21.58 -5.94 8.88
CA ALA A 19 22.74 -6.74 9.26
C ALA A 19 22.59 -7.35 10.66
N GLU A 20 22.05 -6.59 11.62
CA GLU A 20 21.83 -7.01 13.01
C GLU A 20 20.62 -7.93 13.17
N ASP A 21 19.50 -7.59 12.50
CA ASP A 21 18.26 -8.35 12.50
C ASP A 21 17.78 -8.56 11.06
N PRO A 22 18.15 -9.68 10.41
CA PRO A 22 17.77 -9.93 9.03
C PRO A 22 16.26 -10.08 8.86
N SER A 23 15.69 -9.41 7.85
CA SER A 23 14.28 -9.56 7.52
C SER A 23 13.96 -11.00 7.10
N ALA A 24 12.77 -11.48 7.48
CA ALA A 24 12.30 -12.80 7.08
C ALA A 24 12.38 -12.93 5.55
N ARG A 25 13.04 -13.99 5.07
CA ARG A 25 13.31 -14.21 3.65
C ARG A 25 13.00 -15.63 3.23
N LYS A 26 12.57 -15.78 1.97
CA LYS A 26 12.33 -17.07 1.33
C LYS A 26 13.25 -17.22 0.13
N GLU A 27 13.90 -18.37 0.02
CA GLU A 27 14.61 -18.77 -1.19
C GLU A 27 13.69 -19.63 -2.06
N VAL A 28 13.49 -19.21 -3.31
CA VAL A 28 12.70 -19.93 -4.32
C VAL A 28 13.48 -19.90 -5.62
N ASP A 29 13.83 -21.06 -6.16
CA ASP A 29 14.51 -21.21 -7.46
C ASP A 29 15.76 -20.33 -7.64
N GLY A 30 16.55 -20.14 -6.57
CA GLY A 30 17.74 -19.29 -6.56
C GLY A 30 17.48 -17.80 -6.34
N TYR A 31 16.22 -17.37 -6.24
CA TYR A 31 15.83 -16.01 -5.88
C TYR A 31 15.60 -15.88 -4.38
N LYS A 32 16.07 -14.78 -3.80
CA LYS A 32 15.77 -14.39 -2.41
C LYS A 32 14.67 -13.35 -2.40
N ILE A 33 13.53 -13.71 -1.82
CA ILE A 33 12.39 -12.82 -1.60
C ILE A 33 12.45 -12.35 -0.15
N TYR A 34 12.58 -11.04 0.06
CA TYR A 34 12.63 -10.43 1.38
C TYR A 34 11.26 -9.90 1.77
N MET A 35 10.87 -10.09 3.02
CA MET A 35 9.71 -9.41 3.58
C MET A 35 10.00 -7.90 3.67
N SER A 36 9.04 -7.07 3.27
CA SER A 36 9.17 -5.62 3.36
C SER A 36 9.30 -5.18 4.82
N ARG A 37 10.27 -4.31 5.10
CA ARG A 37 10.47 -3.67 6.40
C ARG A 37 9.92 -2.25 6.37
N ALA A 38 9.39 -1.81 7.51
CA ALA A 38 8.85 -0.46 7.64
C ALA A 38 9.98 0.58 7.48
N MET A 39 9.75 1.58 6.64
CA MET A 39 10.66 2.70 6.48
C MET A 39 10.25 3.82 7.44
N PRO A 40 11.21 4.49 8.11
CA PRO A 40 10.90 5.62 8.95
C PRO A 40 10.28 6.74 8.11
N LEU A 41 9.23 7.37 8.64
CA LEU A 41 8.63 8.54 8.01
C LEU A 41 9.67 9.65 7.96
N SER A 42 9.88 10.23 6.77
CA SER A 42 10.69 11.43 6.62
C SER A 42 9.79 12.66 6.75
N SER A 43 10.39 13.79 7.16
CA SER A 43 9.70 15.08 7.27
C SER A 43 9.40 15.75 5.91
N ARG A 44 9.60 15.07 4.76
CA ARG A 44 9.30 15.65 3.45
C ARG A 44 7.82 15.56 3.12
N LYS A 45 7.39 16.50 2.27
CA LYS A 45 6.03 16.50 1.71
C LYS A 45 5.81 15.18 0.96
N PRO A 46 4.68 14.49 1.21
CA PRO A 46 4.35 13.29 0.46
C PRO A 46 4.09 13.65 -1.00
N VAL A 47 4.53 12.76 -1.89
CA VAL A 47 4.27 12.86 -3.33
C VAL A 47 3.27 11.77 -3.70
N LEU A 48 2.24 12.14 -4.44
CA LEU A 48 1.31 11.16 -5.01
C LEU A 48 2.10 10.29 -5.99
N SER A 49 2.01 8.99 -5.76
CA SER A 49 2.73 7.97 -6.52
C SER A 49 1.75 6.85 -6.78
N ASP A 50 2.03 6.03 -7.79
CA ASP A 50 1.16 4.96 -8.27
C ASP A 50 -0.05 5.49 -9.06
N LEU A 51 0.24 5.92 -10.30
CA LEU A 51 -0.76 6.38 -11.28
C LEU A 51 -1.01 5.31 -12.35
N SER A 52 -0.66 4.04 -12.09
CA SER A 52 -0.85 2.97 -13.09
C SER A 52 -2.33 2.71 -13.38
N GLU A 53 -3.20 2.97 -12.40
CA GLU A 53 -4.65 2.87 -12.52
C GLU A 53 -5.34 4.22 -12.79
N ALA A 54 -4.57 5.28 -13.07
CA ALA A 54 -5.15 6.60 -13.35
C ALA A 54 -5.88 6.58 -14.70
N ARG A 55 -7.12 7.04 -14.71
CA ARG A 55 -7.95 7.11 -15.91
C ARG A 55 -8.29 8.57 -16.22
N LEU A 56 -8.18 8.95 -17.49
CA LEU A 56 -8.47 10.30 -17.96
C LEU A 56 -9.89 10.35 -18.55
N GLY A 57 -10.72 11.28 -18.05
CA GLY A 57 -12.02 11.60 -18.62
C GLY A 57 -13.18 11.50 -17.64
N ASP A 58 -14.23 12.28 -17.90
CA ASP A 58 -15.47 12.35 -17.10
C ASP A 58 -16.47 11.22 -17.47
N PHE A 59 -15.97 10.03 -17.75
CA PHE A 59 -16.83 8.90 -18.09
C PHE A 59 -17.25 8.15 -16.82
N GLU A 60 -18.53 7.79 -16.75
CA GLU A 60 -19.04 6.92 -15.70
C GLU A 60 -18.40 5.53 -15.82
N GLN A 61 -17.78 5.07 -14.74
CA GLN A 61 -17.11 3.77 -14.69
C GLN A 61 -17.83 2.88 -13.68
N THR A 62 -17.83 1.57 -13.94
CA THR A 62 -18.54 0.56 -13.13
C THR A 62 -17.58 -0.49 -12.54
N ASP A 63 -16.28 -0.33 -12.78
CA ASP A 63 -15.27 -1.28 -12.31
C ASP A 63 -15.04 -1.16 -10.80
N PHE A 64 -14.63 -2.26 -10.17
CA PHE A 64 -14.18 -2.24 -8.79
C PHE A 64 -12.78 -1.64 -8.72
N ILE A 65 -12.72 -0.37 -8.32
CA ILE A 65 -11.47 0.32 -8.01
C ILE A 65 -11.25 0.41 -6.49
N MET A 66 -9.99 0.61 -6.12
CA MET A 66 -9.47 0.72 -4.76
C MET A 66 -9.48 -0.57 -3.92
N PRO A 67 -8.51 -0.70 -2.99
CA PRO A 67 -8.53 -1.74 -1.97
C PRO A 67 -9.78 -1.64 -1.11
N ASP A 68 -10.31 -2.79 -0.67
CA ASP A 68 -11.59 -2.89 0.05
C ASP A 68 -11.74 -1.91 1.23
N LEU A 69 -10.65 -1.61 1.94
CA LEU A 69 -10.67 -0.74 3.12
C LEU A 69 -10.82 0.76 2.78
N TYR A 70 -10.39 1.18 1.60
CA TYR A 70 -10.39 2.57 1.15
C TYR A 70 -11.50 2.85 0.14
N ARG A 71 -12.37 1.86 -0.12
CA ARG A 71 -13.38 1.94 -1.15
C ARG A 71 -14.46 2.97 -0.79
N ALA A 72 -14.74 3.87 -1.73
CA ALA A 72 -15.84 4.83 -1.63
C ALA A 72 -17.20 4.10 -1.63
N PRO A 73 -18.22 4.64 -0.94
CA PRO A 73 -19.51 3.97 -0.78
C PRO A 73 -20.21 3.69 -2.12
N GLU A 74 -20.11 4.57 -3.10
CA GLU A 74 -20.64 4.40 -4.46
C GLU A 74 -20.01 3.21 -5.20
N VAL A 75 -18.69 3.02 -5.05
CA VAL A 75 -17.96 1.89 -5.63
C VAL A 75 -18.30 0.60 -4.89
N ALA A 76 -18.46 0.66 -3.57
CA ALA A 76 -18.86 -0.49 -2.75
C ALA A 76 -20.28 -0.97 -3.07
N LEU A 77 -21.17 -0.05 -3.47
CA LEU A 77 -22.53 -0.32 -3.90
C LEU A 77 -22.66 -0.69 -5.38
N GLY A 78 -21.55 -0.70 -6.14
CA GLY A 78 -21.57 -1.00 -7.58
C GLY A 78 -22.27 0.08 -8.41
N MET A 79 -22.37 1.29 -7.89
CA MET A 79 -22.92 2.43 -8.60
C MET A 79 -21.88 3.02 -9.55
N GLN A 80 -22.37 3.77 -10.53
CA GLN A 80 -21.50 4.53 -11.42
C GLN A 80 -20.70 5.55 -10.63
N TRP A 81 -19.40 5.60 -10.90
CA TRP A 81 -18.49 6.49 -10.20
C TRP A 81 -17.62 7.28 -11.19
N SER A 82 -17.06 8.38 -10.69
CA SER A 82 -16.22 9.31 -11.44
C SER A 82 -15.17 9.91 -10.49
N HIS A 83 -14.64 11.10 -10.79
CA HIS A 83 -13.66 11.84 -10.00
C HIS A 83 -13.97 12.04 -8.49
N PRO A 84 -15.23 12.04 -7.97
CA PRO A 84 -15.46 12.20 -6.53
C PRO A 84 -14.85 11.10 -5.67
N VAL A 85 -14.59 9.93 -6.26
CA VAL A 85 -13.95 8.80 -5.58
C VAL A 85 -12.53 9.13 -5.11
N ASP A 86 -11.79 9.93 -5.88
CA ASP A 86 -10.43 10.35 -5.52
C ASP A 86 -10.43 11.27 -4.29
N ILE A 87 -11.48 12.08 -4.12
CA ILE A 87 -11.67 12.95 -2.95
C ILE A 87 -11.92 12.10 -1.70
N TRP A 88 -12.71 11.03 -1.83
CA TRP A 88 -12.90 10.05 -0.74
C TRP A 88 -11.57 9.40 -0.34
N GLY A 89 -10.78 8.94 -1.33
CA GLY A 89 -9.45 8.38 -1.10
C GLY A 89 -8.53 9.35 -0.36
N LEU A 90 -8.52 10.62 -0.75
CA LEU A 90 -7.75 11.67 -0.06
C LEU A 90 -8.22 11.84 1.40
N GLY A 91 -9.52 11.86 1.64
CA GLY A 91 -10.10 11.94 2.99
C GLY A 91 -9.65 10.80 3.89
N MET A 92 -9.65 9.57 3.36
CA MET A 92 -9.18 8.39 4.10
C MET A 92 -7.68 8.46 4.44
N VAL A 93 -6.84 8.98 3.54
CA VAL A 93 -5.40 9.17 3.79
C VAL A 93 -5.17 10.24 4.87
N ILE A 94 -5.90 11.36 4.81
CA ILE A 94 -5.83 12.41 5.84
C ILE A 94 -6.28 11.88 7.20
N TRP A 95 -7.36 11.09 7.21
CA TRP A 95 -7.88 10.47 8.42
C TRP A 95 -6.86 9.50 9.05
N ASP A 96 -6.24 8.63 8.25
CA ASP A 96 -5.22 7.69 8.73
C ASP A 96 -3.96 8.42 9.26
N LEU A 97 -3.61 9.57 8.67
CA LEU A 97 -2.53 10.43 9.18
C LEU A 97 -2.89 11.08 10.52
N PHE A 98 -4.15 11.50 10.70
CA PHE A 98 -4.61 12.18 11.91
C PHE A 98 -4.80 11.22 13.09
N GLU A 99 -5.36 10.04 12.85
CA GLU A 99 -5.66 9.08 13.92
C GLU A 99 -4.43 8.28 14.38
N GLY A 100 -3.33 8.34 13.60
CA GLY A 100 -2.07 7.69 13.91
C GLY A 100 -2.10 6.19 13.62
N THR A 101 -1.27 5.75 12.67
CA THR A 101 -1.05 4.35 12.24
C THR A 101 -2.05 3.31 12.78
N GLY A 102 -3.19 3.13 12.10
CA GLY A 102 -3.87 1.84 12.12
C GLY A 102 -5.31 1.75 12.63
N SER A 103 -6.13 2.80 12.53
CA SER A 103 -7.58 2.64 12.76
C SER A 103 -8.24 1.75 11.71
N LEU A 104 -7.74 1.78 10.47
CA LEU A 104 -8.20 0.92 9.39
C LEU A 104 -7.55 -0.47 9.51
N LYS A 105 -7.99 -1.22 10.51
CA LYS A 105 -7.45 -2.56 10.81
C LYS A 105 -7.64 -3.48 9.61
N ARG A 106 -6.54 -3.81 8.92
CA ARG A 106 -6.47 -4.98 8.04
C ARG A 106 -6.94 -6.19 8.84
N LYS A 107 -7.98 -6.89 8.38
CA LYS A 107 -8.10 -8.30 8.74
C LYS A 107 -6.81 -8.96 8.27
N LYS A 108 -6.02 -9.52 9.20
CA LYS A 108 -4.90 -10.36 8.84
C LYS A 108 -5.47 -11.49 7.98
N LYS A 109 -5.19 -11.50 6.67
CA LYS A 109 -5.26 -12.76 5.93
C LYS A 109 -4.18 -13.62 6.57
N THR A 110 -4.62 -14.61 7.34
CA THR A 110 -3.78 -15.69 7.87
C THR A 110 -2.83 -16.12 6.78
N ALA A 111 -1.55 -16.22 7.12
CA ALA A 111 -0.48 -16.58 6.20
C ALA A 111 -0.96 -17.67 5.25
N ILE A 112 -1.11 -17.31 3.98
CA ILE A 112 -1.29 -18.29 2.91
C ILE A 112 -0.01 -19.10 2.95
N THR A 113 -0.12 -20.33 3.42
CA THR A 113 1.00 -21.25 3.43
C THR A 113 1.33 -21.48 1.96
N LEU A 114 2.55 -21.12 1.55
CA LEU A 114 2.98 -21.08 0.14
C LEU A 114 3.04 -22.47 -0.54
N SER A 115 2.40 -23.48 0.04
CA SER A 115 2.10 -24.78 -0.56
C SER A 115 0.78 -24.81 -1.35
N GLU A 116 -0.11 -23.82 -1.18
CA GLU A 116 -1.40 -23.80 -1.90
C GLU A 116 -1.40 -22.90 -3.16
N CYS A 117 -0.32 -22.15 -3.42
CA CYS A 117 -0.18 -21.32 -4.62
C CYS A 117 0.38 -22.12 -5.82
N SER A 118 -0.18 -23.31 -6.07
CA SER A 118 0.14 -24.13 -7.26
C SER A 118 -1.11 -24.63 -7.97
N LEU A 119 -2.30 -24.29 -7.49
CA LEU A 119 -3.54 -24.91 -7.95
C LEU A 119 -4.72 -23.93 -7.97
N GLN A 120 -4.56 -22.79 -8.63
CA GLN A 120 -5.68 -22.15 -9.33
C GLN A 120 -5.17 -21.59 -10.67
N ARG A 121 -5.40 -22.39 -11.71
CA ARG A 121 -5.39 -22.00 -13.12
C ARG A 121 -6.85 -21.91 -13.58
#